data_AF-A0A814JDN1-F1
#
_entry.id   AF-A0A814JDN1-F1
#
_cell.length_a   1.000
_cell.length_b   1.000
_cell.length_c   1.000
_cell.angle_alpha   90.00
_cell.angle_beta   90.00
_cell.angle_gamma   90.00
#
_symmetry.space_group_name_H-M   'P 1'
#
loop_
_entity.id
_entity.type
_entity.pdbx_description
1 polymer ?
#
loop_
_entity_poly.entity_id
_entity_poly.type
_entity_poly.pdbx_seq_one_letter_code
_entity_poly.pdbx_strand_id
1 'polypeptide(L)'
;MIEIDVENILPSKNILAPDTNEGFSDDDDGDDDEDYEEHVETNDGGIKRKRTNILWKFQRQLDNEMSIEIDIKPNWKKYKSNNTRNGKKDRASTYWTKKKRGIQEEIKDIIKGLYDCGTTGALNIIYALRDKGLALESIPSQKQIYNMLSEYKKEKFGNVGMTYLELRKWCEENINKIFLSDNDGYLIDYYVSIKDQYFRVAFSTNQLIQLSNKRDILVVDSTYKIIFQGYPLMIAGTVDFDKHFHPLAVAICTRETKDDFEFLFRSILKKVPNFCPKYLLADGADAITNGFEAVYGKPIRIMCWAHTERAVSNKLKLKNDKNETLKKQIMNDFHLLQLSFSQTKFNITYKLFKRKWERLDELGQFFDYFEKEWIHSKNFGWFEGFSPGYPSTNNALEATNNSIKKVHTFKERIPFSQFLERLKIILNRWSVDRQTIRLFASVPVISDSCWLNAIEYLEKKPIIKYVESEDVYLLSSSNVDFEMYLDMLDCDQDCLSNSCEFTNDFSFDKFIEYNDSVRIVKYNVNKWKLSKCICKDYFKDLICIHILIIALSKKDSSIPEKYLDSLIGSKPRRGKKKKIGPWYDRN
;
A
#
# COMPACT_ATOMS: atom_id res chain seq x y z
N MET A 1 17.97 17.51 -15.36
CA MET A 1 16.60 17.02 -15.56
C MET A 1 16.41 16.93 -17.05
N ILE A 2 16.25 15.72 -17.59
CA ILE A 2 15.91 15.49 -18.99
C ILE A 2 14.50 14.90 -18.93
N GLU A 3 13.50 15.67 -19.34
CA GLU A 3 12.18 15.12 -19.66
C GLU A 3 12.35 14.25 -20.89
N ILE A 4 12.16 12.93 -20.74
CA ILE A 4 12.12 12.00 -21.86
C ILE A 4 10.71 11.46 -21.93
N ASP A 5 10.03 11.88 -22.98
CA ASP A 5 8.67 11.55 -23.34
C ASP A 5 8.47 10.04 -23.44
N VAL A 6 7.39 9.55 -22.81
CA VAL A 6 7.04 8.13 -22.74
C VAL A 6 6.36 7.67 -24.02
N GLU A 7 5.90 8.60 -24.87
CA GLU A 7 5.28 8.29 -26.16
C GLU A 7 6.25 7.65 -27.18
N ASN A 8 7.57 7.74 -26.98
CA ASN A 8 8.58 7.26 -27.94
C ASN A 8 9.06 5.81 -27.72
N ILE A 9 8.15 4.88 -27.42
CA ILE A 9 8.46 3.44 -27.43
C ILE A 9 7.82 2.73 -28.64
N LEU A 10 6.82 3.35 -29.30
CA LEU A 10 6.19 2.98 -30.58
C LEU A 10 5.62 4.27 -31.23
N PRO A 11 5.47 4.38 -32.57
CA PRO A 11 5.15 5.65 -33.24
C PRO A 11 3.78 6.20 -32.81
N SER A 12 3.76 7.48 -32.40
CA SER A 12 2.56 8.18 -31.95
C SER A 12 1.75 8.75 -33.12
N LYS A 13 0.42 8.82 -32.96
CA LYS A 13 -0.38 9.98 -33.40
C LYS A 13 -1.74 10.11 -32.72
N ASN A 14 -1.97 11.34 -32.23
CA ASN A 14 -3.22 12.05 -31.93
C ASN A 14 -4.16 11.47 -30.86
N ILE A 15 -4.02 12.02 -29.66
CA ILE A 15 -5.06 12.06 -28.63
C ILE A 15 -6.22 12.93 -29.16
N LEU A 16 -7.34 12.30 -29.52
CA LEU A 16 -8.61 13.00 -29.67
C LEU A 16 -9.17 13.27 -28.27
N ALA A 17 -9.29 14.55 -27.92
CA ALA A 17 -10.09 14.99 -26.79
C ALA A 17 -11.56 14.61 -27.05
N PRO A 18 -12.32 14.08 -26.06
CA PRO A 18 -13.74 13.90 -26.23
C PRO A 18 -14.43 15.26 -26.31
N ASP A 19 -15.18 15.46 -27.40
CA ASP A 19 -16.06 16.59 -27.64
C ASP A 19 -17.02 16.79 -26.46
N THR A 20 -16.93 17.94 -25.82
CA THR A 20 -17.95 18.44 -24.90
C THR A 20 -19.09 19.03 -25.74
N ASN A 21 -20.24 18.37 -25.75
CA ASN A 21 -21.50 19.03 -26.03
C ASN A 21 -22.45 18.85 -24.84
N GLU A 22 -22.91 20.01 -24.37
CA GLU A 22 -23.73 20.26 -23.19
C GLU A 22 -25.17 19.75 -23.32
N GLY A 23 -25.80 19.45 -22.19
CA GLY A 23 -27.26 19.48 -22.06
C GLY A 23 -27.85 18.66 -20.92
N PHE A 24 -28.40 19.36 -19.92
CA PHE A 24 -29.37 18.94 -18.88
C PHE A 24 -28.82 18.17 -17.68
N SER A 25 -29.30 18.33 -16.45
CA SER A 25 -29.98 19.38 -15.68
C SER A 25 -30.17 18.75 -14.29
N ASP A 26 -29.80 19.50 -13.24
CA ASP A 26 -30.24 19.49 -11.84
C ASP A 26 -30.81 18.24 -11.13
N ASP A 27 -30.38 18.16 -9.87
CA ASP A 27 -30.99 17.52 -8.69
C ASP A 27 -30.93 15.98 -8.57
N ASP A 28 -30.09 15.48 -7.65
CA ASP A 28 -30.61 14.82 -6.45
C ASP A 28 -29.51 14.57 -5.41
N ASP A 29 -29.71 15.18 -4.24
CA ASP A 29 -29.04 14.87 -2.98
C ASP A 29 -29.53 13.51 -2.46
N GLY A 30 -28.62 12.68 -1.94
CA GLY A 30 -28.97 11.37 -1.39
C GLY A 30 -27.82 10.74 -0.62
N ASP A 31 -27.41 11.41 0.47
CA ASP A 31 -26.93 10.72 1.66
C ASP A 31 -28.03 9.77 2.14
N ASP A 32 -27.72 8.51 2.42
CA ASP A 32 -28.45 7.70 3.40
C ASP A 32 -27.56 6.54 3.89
N ASP A 33 -26.95 6.79 5.05
CA ASP A 33 -26.75 5.78 6.08
C ASP A 33 -28.12 5.23 6.47
N GLU A 34 -28.36 3.92 6.39
CA GLU A 34 -29.36 3.30 7.27
C GLU A 34 -29.13 1.78 7.45
N ASP A 35 -28.73 1.45 8.67
CA ASP A 35 -28.96 0.17 9.33
C ASP A 35 -30.47 -0.10 9.39
N TYR A 36 -30.92 -1.28 8.93
CA TYR A 36 -32.20 -1.84 9.34
C TYR A 36 -32.07 -3.32 9.70
N GLU A 37 -32.31 -3.58 10.99
CA GLU A 37 -32.62 -4.89 11.56
C GLU A 37 -33.95 -5.40 11.02
N GLU A 38 -34.04 -6.69 10.68
CA GLU A 38 -35.32 -7.37 10.59
C GLU A 38 -35.27 -8.73 11.33
N HIS A 39 -36.13 -8.83 12.33
CA HIS A 39 -36.43 -10.04 13.09
C HIS A 39 -37.41 -10.92 12.32
N VAL A 40 -37.12 -12.22 12.18
CA VAL A 40 -38.16 -13.26 12.00
C VAL A 40 -37.84 -14.46 12.90
N GLU A 41 -38.82 -14.82 13.72
CA GLU A 41 -38.80 -15.94 14.65
C GLU A 41 -38.97 -17.32 13.97
N THR A 42 -38.12 -18.24 14.44
CA THR A 42 -38.19 -19.70 14.58
C THR A 42 -39.40 -20.51 14.09
N ASN A 43 -39.13 -21.65 13.42
CA ASN A 43 -39.29 -22.96 14.07
C ASN A 43 -38.55 -24.13 13.39
N ASP A 44 -37.75 -24.80 14.23
CA ASP A 44 -37.35 -26.21 14.37
C ASP A 44 -37.11 -27.17 13.19
N GLY A 45 -36.02 -27.92 13.30
CA GLY A 45 -35.66 -29.03 12.41
C GLY A 45 -34.19 -29.44 12.49
N GLY A 46 -33.72 -29.84 13.68
CA GLY A 46 -32.32 -30.17 13.92
C GLY A 46 -31.82 -31.43 13.20
N ILE A 47 -30.67 -31.33 12.54
CA ILE A 47 -29.71 -32.43 12.39
C ILE A 47 -28.31 -31.93 12.77
N LYS A 48 -27.82 -32.44 13.90
CA LYS A 48 -26.45 -32.26 14.40
C LYS A 48 -25.47 -33.03 13.53
N ARG A 49 -24.38 -32.39 13.06
CA ARG A 49 -23.06 -33.04 12.90
C ARG A 49 -21.90 -32.02 12.82
N LYS A 50 -21.15 -31.98 13.93
CA LYS A 50 -19.71 -31.75 14.14
C LYS A 50 -18.96 -30.70 13.28
N ARG A 51 -18.61 -29.60 13.95
CA ARG A 51 -17.42 -28.76 13.69
C ARG A 51 -16.14 -29.57 13.91
N THR A 52 -15.23 -29.55 12.94
CA THR A 52 -13.81 -29.91 13.11
C THR A 52 -12.96 -28.65 12.99
N ASN A 53 -12.28 -28.30 14.09
CA ASN A 53 -11.22 -27.30 14.16
C ASN A 53 -9.95 -27.85 13.50
N ILE A 54 -9.33 -27.10 12.59
CA ILE A 54 -7.88 -27.11 12.40
C ILE A 54 -7.45 -25.65 12.25
N LEU A 55 -6.73 -25.16 13.25
CA LEU A 55 -6.12 -23.84 13.33
C LEU A 55 -4.67 -24.05 13.77
N TRP A 56 -3.75 -23.32 13.13
CA TRP A 56 -2.31 -23.09 13.41
C TRP A 56 -1.31 -24.11 12.82
N LYS A 57 -0.15 -23.76 12.22
CA LYS A 57 0.66 -22.52 12.06
C LYS A 57 1.77 -22.79 11.03
N PHE A 58 2.28 -21.76 10.33
CA PHE A 58 3.71 -21.67 10.00
C PHE A 58 4.17 -20.21 10.06
N GLN A 59 4.82 -19.87 11.17
CA GLN A 59 5.64 -18.68 11.39
C GLN A 59 6.83 -19.14 12.23
N ARG A 60 7.97 -19.42 11.59
CA ARG A 60 9.34 -19.12 12.03
C ARG A 60 10.35 -19.94 11.23
N GLN A 61 11.03 -19.25 10.33
CA GLN A 61 12.34 -19.62 9.78
C GLN A 61 13.27 -18.40 9.88
N LEU A 62 13.30 -17.83 11.09
CA LEU A 62 14.24 -16.83 11.57
C LEU A 62 14.50 -17.26 13.00
N ASP A 63 15.54 -18.06 13.19
CA ASP A 63 16.30 -18.29 14.43
C ASP A 63 17.31 -19.42 14.14
N ASN A 64 18.38 -19.09 13.41
CA ASN A 64 19.66 -19.78 13.51
C ASN A 64 20.68 -18.68 13.77
N GLU A 65 20.90 -18.36 15.03
CA GLU A 65 22.24 -18.24 15.63
C GLU A 65 22.11 -17.86 17.11
N MET A 66 22.20 -18.91 17.93
CA MET A 66 22.84 -18.97 19.25
C MET A 66 22.31 -18.05 20.37
N SER A 67 21.40 -18.55 21.21
CA SER A 67 21.65 -19.39 22.40
C SER A 67 22.04 -18.59 23.66
N ILE A 68 21.12 -18.48 24.61
CA ILE A 68 21.11 -19.25 25.87
C ILE A 68 19.71 -19.03 26.49
N GLU A 69 18.84 -20.02 26.31
CA GLU A 69 17.71 -20.27 27.22
C GLU A 69 18.28 -21.05 28.42
N ILE A 70 17.88 -20.67 29.64
CA ILE A 70 17.72 -21.64 30.72
C ILE A 70 16.35 -21.41 31.38
N ASP A 71 15.49 -22.36 31.06
CA ASP A 71 14.50 -23.05 31.90
C ASP A 71 13.47 -22.22 32.69
N ILE A 72 12.20 -22.38 32.29
CA ILE A 72 11.24 -23.31 32.92
C ILE A 72 9.84 -22.97 32.33
N LYS A 73 9.33 -23.86 31.48
CA LYS A 73 7.89 -24.20 31.42
C LYS A 73 7.73 -25.56 32.11
N PRO A 74 6.53 -26.06 32.50
CA PRO A 74 5.18 -25.54 32.26
C PRO A 74 4.26 -25.59 33.51
N ASN A 75 3.06 -25.00 33.43
CA ASN A 75 1.80 -25.67 33.82
C ASN A 75 0.62 -24.73 33.60
N TRP A 76 0.10 -24.72 32.38
CA TRP A 76 -1.16 -24.05 32.04
C TRP A 76 -2.07 -25.02 31.32
N LYS A 77 -3.09 -25.52 32.03
CA LYS A 77 -4.34 -25.98 31.42
C LYS A 77 -5.52 -25.63 32.32
N LYS A 78 -6.52 -25.06 31.65
CA LYS A 78 -7.95 -24.94 31.99
C LYS A 78 -8.30 -23.99 33.13
N TYR A 79 -9.06 -22.94 32.82
CA TYR A 79 -10.43 -22.81 33.31
C TYR A 79 -11.27 -22.06 32.26
N LYS A 80 -12.24 -22.76 31.67
CA LYS A 80 -13.40 -22.17 31.00
C LYS A 80 -14.42 -21.83 32.08
N SER A 81 -14.97 -20.62 32.01
CA SER A 81 -16.14 -20.19 32.76
C SER A 81 -17.38 -20.95 32.28
N ASN A 82 -18.11 -21.54 33.22
CA ASN A 82 -19.56 -21.32 33.41
C ASN A 82 -20.08 -22.27 34.49
N ASN A 83 -20.55 -21.69 35.60
CA ASN A 83 -21.81 -22.08 36.22
C ASN A 83 -22.18 -21.12 37.35
N THR A 84 -23.25 -20.35 37.13
CA THR A 84 -24.10 -19.80 38.18
C THR A 84 -25.48 -20.40 38.01
N ARG A 85 -25.88 -21.34 38.88
CA ARG A 85 -27.12 -21.22 39.67
C ARG A 85 -27.30 -22.38 40.66
N ASN A 86 -27.67 -21.96 41.87
CA ASN A 86 -28.44 -22.64 42.90
C ASN A 86 -27.79 -23.78 43.69
N GLY A 87 -27.34 -23.43 44.90
CA GLY A 87 -27.05 -24.39 45.97
C GLY A 87 -26.61 -23.68 47.26
N LYS A 88 -27.56 -23.55 48.19
CA LYS A 88 -27.50 -23.25 49.64
C LYS A 88 -26.22 -22.66 50.28
N LYS A 89 -26.49 -21.60 51.06
CA LYS A 89 -25.69 -20.98 52.12
C LYS A 89 -24.78 -21.97 52.87
N ASP A 90 -23.51 -21.60 52.98
CA ASP A 90 -22.78 -21.71 54.25
C ASP A 90 -21.94 -20.44 54.48
N ARG A 91 -22.09 -19.89 55.68
CA ARG A 91 -21.42 -18.68 56.16
C ARG A 91 -19.95 -19.02 56.47
N ALA A 92 -19.02 -18.43 55.72
CA ALA A 92 -17.64 -18.30 56.15
C ALA A 92 -17.21 -16.83 56.06
N SER A 93 -17.18 -16.21 57.25
CA SER A 93 -16.37 -15.06 57.67
C SER A 93 -15.89 -14.08 56.58
N THR A 94 -16.60 -12.96 56.47
CA THR A 94 -16.18 -11.73 55.80
C THR A 94 -14.92 -11.14 56.43
N TYR A 95 -13.76 -11.33 55.80
CA TYR A 95 -12.66 -10.36 55.87
C TYR A 95 -12.81 -9.37 54.70
N TRP A 96 -13.44 -8.23 54.97
CA TRP A 96 -13.38 -7.08 54.07
C TRP A 96 -11.97 -6.48 54.14
N THR A 97 -11.08 -6.90 53.25
CA THR A 97 -9.87 -6.12 52.98
C THR A 97 -10.30 -4.78 52.37
N LYS A 98 -10.06 -3.70 53.11
CA LYS A 98 -10.21 -2.32 52.62
C LYS A 98 -9.56 -2.21 51.23
N LYS A 99 -10.34 -1.98 50.17
CA LYS A 99 -9.81 -1.57 48.86
C LYS A 99 -8.89 -0.35 49.09
N LYS A 100 -7.58 -0.51 48.89
CA LYS A 100 -6.62 0.62 48.88
C LYS A 100 -7.16 1.67 47.91
N ARG A 101 -7.51 2.86 48.42
CA ARG A 101 -7.90 4.01 47.60
C ARG A 101 -6.60 4.62 47.04
N GLY A 102 -6.48 4.66 45.71
CA GLY A 102 -5.33 5.26 45.01
C GLY A 102 -4.29 4.26 44.49
N ILE A 103 -3.41 4.73 43.61
CA ILE A 103 -2.22 4.01 43.11
C ILE A 103 -1.00 4.56 43.85
N GLN A 104 -0.09 3.71 44.31
CA GLN A 104 1.18 4.13 44.94
C GLN A 104 2.04 4.90 43.94
N GLU A 105 2.75 5.94 44.40
CA GLU A 105 3.48 6.87 43.52
C GLU A 105 4.56 6.15 42.69
N GLU A 106 5.32 5.25 43.31
CA GLU A 106 6.31 4.39 42.64
C GLU A 106 5.69 3.60 41.47
N ILE A 107 4.48 3.09 41.66
CA ILE A 107 3.74 2.34 40.63
C ILE A 107 3.23 3.29 39.55
N LYS A 108 2.83 4.52 39.90
CA LYS A 108 2.47 5.52 38.90
C LYS A 108 3.67 5.86 38.02
N ASP A 109 4.86 6.03 38.58
CA ASP A 109 6.07 6.33 37.81
C ASP A 109 6.46 5.19 36.87
N ILE A 110 6.33 3.93 37.33
CA ILE A 110 6.50 2.76 36.45
C ILE A 110 5.47 2.77 35.32
N ILE A 111 4.19 3.04 35.61
CA ILE A 111 3.14 3.09 34.57
C ILE A 111 3.40 4.25 33.60
N LYS A 112 3.81 5.43 34.07
CA LYS A 112 4.19 6.58 33.23
C LYS A 112 5.35 6.20 32.30
N GLY A 113 6.41 5.59 32.85
CA GLY A 113 7.54 5.10 32.07
C GLY A 113 7.14 4.02 31.05
N LEU A 114 6.28 3.07 31.43
CA LEU A 114 5.74 2.06 30.50
C LEU A 114 4.95 2.71 29.36
N TYR A 115 4.12 3.70 29.67
CA TYR A 115 3.35 4.47 28.69
C TYR A 115 4.28 5.25 27.74
N ASP A 116 5.31 5.89 28.27
CA ASP A 116 6.30 6.65 27.50
C ASP A 116 7.15 5.76 26.59
N CYS A 117 7.38 4.51 27.00
CA CYS A 117 8.01 3.47 26.19
C CYS A 117 7.03 2.77 25.23
N GLY A 118 5.76 3.18 25.18
CA GLY A 118 4.78 2.69 24.21
C GLY A 118 3.90 1.52 24.65
N THR A 119 3.94 1.12 25.94
CA THR A 119 2.94 0.19 26.48
C THR A 119 1.65 0.95 26.77
N THR A 120 0.69 0.86 25.86
CA THR A 120 -0.62 1.51 26.01
C THR A 120 -1.73 0.50 26.26
N GLY A 121 -2.90 0.97 26.70
CA GLY A 121 -3.99 0.11 27.14
C GLY A 121 -3.78 -0.42 28.56
N ALA A 122 -4.79 -0.21 29.40
CA ALA A 122 -4.72 -0.56 30.82
C ALA A 122 -4.47 -2.06 31.07
N LEU A 123 -4.92 -2.94 30.19
CA LEU A 123 -4.68 -4.38 30.30
C LEU A 123 -3.21 -4.76 30.00
N ASN A 124 -2.60 -4.15 28.98
CA ASN A 124 -1.21 -4.40 28.63
C ASN A 124 -0.27 -3.87 29.71
N ILE A 125 -0.60 -2.72 30.30
CA ILE A 125 0.13 -2.18 31.45
C ILE A 125 0.01 -3.13 32.64
N ILE A 126 -1.16 -3.71 32.92
CA ILE A 126 -1.30 -4.74 33.96
C ILE A 126 -0.36 -5.92 33.68
N TYR A 127 -0.29 -6.40 32.44
CA TYR A 127 0.63 -7.49 32.09
C TYR A 127 2.09 -7.08 32.26
N ALA A 128 2.50 -5.90 31.79
CA ALA A 128 3.86 -5.41 31.95
C ALA A 128 4.25 -5.21 33.43
N LEU A 129 3.31 -4.78 34.29
CA LEU A 129 3.53 -4.70 35.73
C LEU A 129 3.72 -6.08 36.36
N ARG A 130 2.99 -7.11 35.90
CA ARG A 130 3.19 -8.51 36.34
C ARG A 130 4.56 -9.03 35.92
N ASP A 131 4.95 -8.78 34.67
CA ASP A 131 6.23 -9.25 34.13
C ASP A 131 7.43 -8.58 34.82
N LYS A 132 7.25 -7.36 35.34
CA LYS A 132 8.21 -6.67 36.22
C LYS A 132 8.25 -7.20 37.66
N GLY A 133 7.50 -8.25 38.00
CA GLY A 133 7.55 -8.92 39.30
C GLY A 133 6.76 -8.24 40.43
N LEU A 134 5.85 -7.31 40.11
CA LEU A 134 5.00 -6.67 41.13
C LEU A 134 3.99 -7.67 41.71
N ALA A 135 3.86 -7.67 43.04
CA ALA A 135 2.87 -8.50 43.74
C ALA A 135 1.44 -8.18 43.27
N LEU A 136 0.61 -9.20 43.06
CA LEU A 136 -0.78 -9.09 42.56
C LEU A 136 -1.62 -8.06 43.33
N GLU A 137 -1.42 -7.95 44.64
CA GLU A 137 -2.13 -7.03 45.53
C GLU A 137 -1.76 -5.56 45.32
N SER A 138 -0.59 -5.30 44.73
CA SER A 138 -0.06 -3.97 44.44
C SER A 138 -0.42 -3.50 43.02
N ILE A 139 -0.86 -4.41 42.14
CA ILE A 139 -1.23 -4.08 40.76
C ILE A 139 -2.56 -3.32 40.73
N PRO A 140 -2.60 -2.09 40.20
CA PRO A 140 -3.84 -1.34 40.13
C PRO A 140 -4.87 -1.99 39.21
N SER A 141 -6.14 -1.78 39.50
CA SER A 141 -7.22 -2.21 38.61
C SER A 141 -7.16 -1.47 37.26
N GLN A 142 -7.74 -2.09 36.23
CA GLN A 142 -7.82 -1.50 34.88
C GLN A 142 -8.42 -0.08 34.90
N LYS A 143 -9.44 0.16 35.74
CA LYS A 143 -10.06 1.48 35.94
C LYS A 143 -9.12 2.49 36.60
N GLN A 144 -8.32 2.07 37.58
CA GLN A 144 -7.33 2.96 38.21
C GLN A 144 -6.24 3.37 37.24
N ILE A 145 -5.74 2.43 36.43
CA ILE A 145 -4.75 2.70 35.38
C ILE A 145 -5.36 3.64 34.33
N TYR A 146 -6.58 3.37 33.89
CA TYR A 146 -7.28 4.22 32.94
C TYR A 146 -7.40 5.67 33.45
N ASN A 147 -7.88 5.85 34.68
CA ASN A 147 -8.02 7.17 35.29
C ASN A 147 -6.66 7.86 35.45
N MET A 148 -5.63 7.15 35.90
CA MET A 148 -4.30 7.73 36.07
C MET A 148 -3.68 8.12 34.73
N LEU A 149 -3.76 7.26 33.71
CA LEU A 149 -3.31 7.60 32.37
C LEU A 149 -4.10 8.77 31.78
N SER A 150 -5.40 8.88 32.08
CA SER A 150 -6.19 10.03 31.65
C SER A 150 -5.65 11.33 32.26
N GLU A 151 -5.37 11.35 33.56
CA GLU A 151 -4.76 12.52 34.22
C GLU A 151 -3.33 12.78 33.72
N TYR A 152 -2.50 11.74 33.58
CA TYR A 152 -1.15 11.88 33.06
C TYR A 152 -1.12 12.39 31.62
N LYS A 153 -2.04 11.93 30.77
CA LYS A 153 -2.21 12.45 29.40
C LYS A 153 -2.62 13.92 29.42
N LYS A 154 -3.50 14.34 30.35
CA LYS A 154 -3.85 15.76 30.53
C LYS A 154 -2.67 16.61 30.98
N GLU A 155 -1.87 16.13 31.94
CA GLU A 155 -0.66 16.83 32.39
C GLU A 155 0.38 16.97 31.27
N LYS A 156 0.59 15.89 30.50
CA LYS A 156 1.63 15.83 29.47
C LYS A 156 1.26 16.55 28.17
N PHE A 157 -0.01 16.55 27.80
CA PHE A 157 -0.47 17.01 26.50
C PHE A 157 -1.60 18.05 26.56
N GLY A 158 -2.03 18.46 27.75
CA GLY A 158 -3.10 19.42 27.95
C GLY A 158 -4.52 18.82 27.92
N ASN A 159 -5.52 19.70 28.05
CA ASN A 159 -6.94 19.34 28.08
C ASN A 159 -7.38 18.57 26.83
N VAL A 160 -8.28 17.60 27.02
CA VAL A 160 -8.82 16.71 25.97
C VAL A 160 -9.69 17.48 24.98
N GLY A 161 -10.40 18.50 25.46
CA GLY A 161 -11.22 19.41 24.66
C GLY A 161 -10.40 20.62 24.22
N MET A 162 -10.61 21.04 22.98
CA MET A 162 -10.08 22.27 22.41
C MET A 162 -11.21 22.92 21.62
N THR A 163 -11.54 24.16 21.96
CA THR A 163 -12.51 24.97 21.23
C THR A 163 -11.90 25.52 19.95
N TYR A 164 -12.74 25.93 18.99
CA TYR A 164 -12.25 26.60 17.77
C TYR A 164 -11.45 27.87 18.05
N LEU A 165 -11.81 28.63 19.11
CA LEU A 165 -11.06 29.81 19.52
C LEU A 165 -9.68 29.44 20.08
N GLU A 166 -9.60 28.40 20.91
CA GLU A 166 -8.32 27.88 21.41
C GLU A 166 -7.45 27.33 20.29
N LEU A 167 -8.02 26.60 19.33
CA LEU A 167 -7.30 26.12 18.16
C LEU A 167 -6.74 27.28 17.33
N ARG A 168 -7.56 28.31 17.05
CA ARG A 168 -7.11 29.49 16.31
C ARG A 168 -5.92 30.17 17.00
N LYS A 169 -6.03 30.42 18.31
CA LYS A 169 -4.94 31.01 19.10
C LYS A 169 -3.68 30.14 19.09
N TRP A 170 -3.85 28.83 19.29
CA TRP A 170 -2.72 27.90 19.23
C TRP A 170 -2.05 27.94 17.85
N CYS A 171 -2.81 28.00 16.76
CA CYS A 171 -2.24 28.11 15.42
C CYS A 171 -1.48 29.43 15.21
N GLU A 172 -2.07 30.56 15.61
CA GLU A 172 -1.44 31.90 15.55
C GLU A 172 -0.11 31.94 16.33
N GLU A 173 -0.05 31.28 17.49
CA GLU A 173 1.15 31.19 18.31
C GLU A 173 2.21 30.24 17.74
N ASN A 174 1.82 29.24 16.93
CA ASN A 174 2.72 28.19 16.45
C ASN A 174 3.17 28.34 15.00
N ILE A 175 2.46 29.11 14.16
CA ILE A 175 2.75 29.25 12.72
C ILE A 175 4.13 29.90 12.45
N ASN A 176 4.55 30.81 13.33
CA ASN A 176 5.80 31.58 13.20
C ASN A 176 6.89 31.14 14.19
N LYS A 177 6.72 30.01 14.88
CA LYS A 177 7.77 29.53 15.80
C LYS A 177 9.03 29.19 15.02
N ILE A 178 10.18 29.61 15.56
CA ILE A 178 11.49 29.28 15.01
C ILE A 178 11.86 27.88 15.51
N PHE A 179 12.27 27.01 14.60
CA PHE A 179 12.68 25.64 14.89
C PHE A 179 14.20 25.55 15.05
N LEU A 180 14.65 24.58 15.84
CA LEU A 180 16.07 24.38 16.11
C LEU A 180 16.73 23.50 15.04
N SER A 181 15.94 22.66 14.37
CA SER A 181 16.39 21.72 13.34
C SER A 181 15.43 21.67 12.16
N ASP A 182 15.97 21.37 10.97
CA ASP A 182 15.18 21.06 9.76
C ASP A 182 14.30 19.81 9.90
N ASN A 183 14.55 19.01 10.94
CA ASN A 183 13.75 17.84 11.29
C ASN A 183 12.57 18.16 12.21
N ASP A 184 12.47 19.34 12.79
CA ASP A 184 11.38 19.62 13.72
C ASP A 184 10.04 19.68 12.99
N GLY A 185 9.04 18.95 13.50
CA GLY A 185 7.68 18.98 12.98
C GLY A 185 6.98 20.28 13.36
N TYR A 186 6.37 20.94 12.39
CA TYR A 186 5.75 22.24 12.61
C TYR A 186 4.51 22.51 11.76
N LEU A 187 3.73 23.49 12.21
CA LEU A 187 2.53 23.98 11.52
C LEU A 187 2.98 24.82 10.31
N ILE A 188 2.60 24.40 9.10
CA ILE A 188 2.97 25.09 7.85
C ILE A 188 1.87 26.02 7.35
N ASP A 189 0.60 25.74 7.67
CA ASP A 189 -0.55 26.54 7.30
C ASP A 189 -1.76 26.18 8.19
N TYR A 190 -2.73 27.08 8.30
CA TYR A 190 -3.99 26.82 8.98
C TYR A 190 -5.14 27.70 8.51
N TYR A 191 -6.35 27.20 8.70
CA TYR A 191 -7.60 27.95 8.60
C TYR A 191 -8.53 27.52 9.72
N VAL A 192 -9.13 28.45 10.45
CA VAL A 192 -10.07 28.14 11.53
C VAL A 192 -11.23 29.14 11.50
N SER A 193 -12.43 28.68 11.18
CA SER A 193 -13.69 29.43 11.32
C SER A 193 -14.40 29.02 12.60
N ILE A 194 -14.55 29.98 13.53
CA ILE A 194 -15.31 29.79 14.77
C ILE A 194 -16.82 29.75 14.48
N LYS A 195 -17.28 30.59 13.54
CA LYS A 195 -18.69 30.71 13.18
C LYS A 195 -19.19 29.44 12.50
N ASP A 196 -18.44 28.95 11.53
CA ASP A 196 -18.84 27.81 10.69
C ASP A 196 -18.40 26.48 11.31
N GLN A 197 -17.76 26.52 12.49
CA GLN A 197 -17.20 25.35 13.18
C GLN A 197 -16.39 24.47 12.24
N TYR A 198 -15.38 25.10 11.62
CA TYR A 198 -14.64 24.49 10.55
C TYR A 198 -13.15 24.82 10.67
N PHE A 199 -12.28 23.85 10.43
CA PHE A 199 -10.84 24.06 10.47
C PHE A 199 -10.06 23.17 9.49
N ARG A 200 -8.86 23.63 9.18
CA ARG A 200 -7.80 22.91 8.48
C ARG A 200 -6.47 23.28 9.12
N VAL A 201 -5.64 22.30 9.45
CA VAL A 201 -4.29 22.52 10.01
C VAL A 201 -3.30 21.61 9.32
N ALA A 202 -2.27 22.19 8.70
CA ALA A 202 -1.27 21.46 7.94
C ALA A 202 0.09 21.49 8.64
N PHE A 203 0.81 20.36 8.60
CA PHE A 203 2.11 20.19 9.23
C PHE A 203 3.14 19.54 8.31
N SER A 204 4.42 19.84 8.52
CA SER A 204 5.56 19.22 7.84
C SER A 204 6.87 19.41 8.63
N THR A 205 8.00 19.03 8.05
CA THR A 205 9.37 19.45 8.42
C THR A 205 10.03 20.06 7.18
N ASN A 206 11.09 20.87 7.36
CA ASN A 206 11.83 21.42 6.22
C ASN A 206 12.44 20.30 5.38
N GLN A 207 12.98 19.27 6.02
CA GLN A 207 13.61 18.15 5.32
C GLN A 207 12.60 17.30 4.54
N LEU A 208 11.41 17.02 5.11
CA LEU A 208 10.39 16.22 4.44
C LEU A 208 9.84 16.95 3.22
N ILE A 209 9.48 18.23 3.35
CA ILE A 209 8.86 18.97 2.24
C ILE A 209 9.80 19.13 1.04
N GLN A 210 11.11 19.16 1.27
CA GLN A 210 12.13 19.23 0.20
C GLN A 210 12.24 17.95 -0.63
N LEU A 211 11.70 16.81 -0.15
CA LEU A 211 11.64 15.58 -0.96
C LEU A 211 10.70 15.73 -2.17
N SER A 212 9.82 16.73 -2.18
CA SER A 212 8.94 17.06 -3.31
C SER A 212 9.74 17.34 -4.59
N ASN A 213 10.95 17.89 -4.48
CA ASN A 213 11.83 18.19 -5.61
C ASN A 213 12.51 16.95 -6.22
N LYS A 214 12.26 15.74 -5.70
CA LYS A 214 12.94 14.52 -6.17
C LYS A 214 12.19 13.80 -7.27
N ARG A 215 10.87 13.91 -7.32
CA ARG A 215 9.98 13.12 -8.19
C ARG A 215 8.70 13.89 -8.51
N ASP A 216 8.24 13.79 -9.76
CA ASP A 216 7.06 14.53 -10.24
C ASP A 216 5.72 13.84 -9.91
N ILE A 217 5.63 13.21 -8.73
CA ILE A 217 4.42 12.50 -8.28
C ILE A 217 4.03 12.92 -6.88
N LEU A 218 2.72 13.11 -6.71
CA LEU A 218 2.08 13.22 -5.40
C LEU A 218 1.24 11.98 -5.14
N VAL A 219 1.42 11.37 -3.99
CA VAL A 219 0.65 10.22 -3.50
C VAL A 219 -0.13 10.68 -2.28
N VAL A 220 -1.45 10.53 -2.32
CA VAL A 220 -2.36 11.10 -1.33
C VAL A 220 -3.36 10.05 -0.86
N ASP A 221 -3.57 10.00 0.44
CA ASP A 221 -4.57 9.15 1.09
C ASP A 221 -4.93 9.77 2.42
N SER A 222 -6.16 9.50 2.84
CA SER A 222 -6.64 9.91 4.14
C SER A 222 -6.80 8.74 5.07
N THR A 223 -6.64 8.98 6.36
CA THR A 223 -6.75 7.92 7.34
C THR A 223 -7.49 8.32 8.61
N TYR A 224 -8.32 7.38 9.05
CA TYR A 224 -9.27 7.56 10.14
C TYR A 224 -8.90 6.76 11.38
N LYS A 225 -9.67 6.96 12.45
CA LYS A 225 -9.55 6.25 13.74
C LYS A 225 -8.23 6.55 14.46
N ILE A 226 -7.70 7.75 14.26
CA ILE A 226 -6.49 8.27 14.92
C ILE A 226 -6.86 9.33 15.96
N ILE A 227 -7.76 10.23 15.61
CA ILE A 227 -8.20 11.33 16.47
C ILE A 227 -9.51 10.94 17.15
N PHE A 228 -9.65 11.25 18.43
CA PHE A 228 -10.84 10.90 19.23
C PHE A 228 -12.12 11.47 18.65
N GLN A 229 -12.07 12.74 18.24
CA GLN A 229 -13.15 13.49 17.60
C GLN A 229 -13.53 12.97 16.20
N GLY A 230 -12.76 12.04 15.63
CA GLY A 230 -13.09 11.39 14.37
C GLY A 230 -12.57 12.09 13.11
N TYR A 231 -11.92 13.26 13.24
CA TYR A 231 -11.40 13.99 12.08
C TYR A 231 -10.39 13.18 11.25
N PRO A 232 -10.44 13.29 9.91
CA PRO A 232 -9.48 12.65 9.01
C PRO A 232 -8.08 13.23 9.19
N LEU A 233 -7.08 12.35 9.08
CA LEU A 233 -5.69 12.74 8.86
C LEU A 233 -5.34 12.50 7.40
N MET A 234 -5.21 13.56 6.63
CA MET A 234 -4.81 13.56 5.24
C MET A 234 -3.29 13.51 5.16
N ILE A 235 -2.74 12.65 4.31
CA ILE A 235 -1.29 12.50 4.14
C ILE A 235 -0.96 12.65 2.66
N ALA A 236 -0.06 13.57 2.36
CA ALA A 236 0.49 13.75 1.03
C ALA A 236 2.00 13.46 1.07
N GLY A 237 2.47 12.70 0.08
CA GLY A 237 3.88 12.39 -0.05
C GLY A 237 4.30 12.11 -1.47
N THR A 238 5.54 11.68 -1.65
CA THR A 238 6.06 11.19 -2.92
C THR A 238 6.59 9.76 -2.77
N VAL A 239 7.07 9.17 -3.86
CA VAL A 239 7.63 7.81 -3.90
C VAL A 239 8.96 7.79 -4.62
N ASP A 240 9.93 7.07 -4.07
CA ASP A 240 11.26 6.92 -4.66
C ASP A 240 11.31 5.84 -5.75
N PHE A 241 12.51 5.53 -6.25
CA PHE A 241 12.69 4.51 -7.30
C PHE A 241 12.58 3.07 -6.80
N ASP A 242 12.58 2.84 -5.48
CA ASP A 242 12.22 1.55 -4.86
C ASP A 242 10.73 1.52 -4.48
N LYS A 243 9.96 2.55 -4.89
CA LYS A 243 8.54 2.74 -4.58
C LYS A 243 8.23 2.84 -3.09
N HIS A 244 9.20 3.21 -2.27
CA HIS A 244 8.96 3.55 -0.88
C HIS A 244 8.28 4.91 -0.78
N PHE A 245 7.31 5.03 0.12
CA PHE A 245 6.60 6.28 0.37
C PHE A 245 7.38 7.21 1.30
N HIS A 246 7.44 8.47 0.89
CA HIS A 246 8.10 9.57 1.60
C HIS A 246 7.07 10.69 1.86
N PRO A 247 6.58 10.83 3.11
CA PRO A 247 5.66 11.89 3.49
C PRO A 247 6.27 13.27 3.20
N LEU A 248 5.46 14.17 2.65
CA LEU A 248 5.82 15.57 2.44
C LEU A 248 5.10 16.45 3.46
N ALA A 249 3.80 16.26 3.61
CA ALA A 249 2.99 17.02 4.55
C ALA A 249 1.77 16.20 4.99
N VAL A 250 1.20 16.62 6.10
CA VAL A 250 -0.03 16.05 6.66
C VAL A 250 -1.00 17.18 7.00
N ALA A 251 -2.29 16.94 6.87
CA ALA A 251 -3.31 17.88 7.32
C ALA A 251 -4.38 17.17 8.15
N ILE A 252 -4.89 17.89 9.14
CA ILE A 252 -6.12 17.51 9.84
C ILE A 252 -7.18 18.52 9.45
N CYS A 253 -8.24 18.03 8.85
CA CYS A 253 -9.34 18.86 8.35
C CYS A 253 -10.65 18.40 8.99
N THR A 254 -11.63 19.29 9.04
CA THR A 254 -12.98 18.93 9.49
C THR A 254 -13.65 17.93 8.52
N ARG A 255 -13.33 18.03 7.22
CA ARG A 255 -13.92 17.24 6.13
C ARG A 255 -12.86 16.78 5.13
N GLU A 256 -13.30 16.15 4.04
CA GLU A 256 -12.47 15.68 2.91
C GLU A 256 -12.97 16.23 1.57
N THR A 257 -13.29 17.52 1.56
CA THR A 257 -13.80 18.20 0.36
C THR A 257 -12.67 18.60 -0.58
N LYS A 258 -13.02 19.02 -1.81
CA LYS A 258 -12.09 19.65 -2.75
C LYS A 258 -11.22 20.71 -2.05
N ASP A 259 -11.84 21.60 -1.27
CA ASP A 259 -11.16 22.72 -0.63
C ASP A 259 -10.21 22.27 0.48
N ASP A 260 -10.46 21.12 1.11
CA ASP A 260 -9.55 20.53 2.11
C ASP A 260 -8.27 20.00 1.45
N PHE A 261 -8.42 19.30 0.31
CA PHE A 261 -7.26 18.84 -0.47
C PHE A 261 -6.51 20.02 -1.10
N GLU A 262 -7.24 20.99 -1.67
CA GLU A 262 -6.66 22.23 -2.18
C GLU A 262 -5.85 22.94 -1.09
N PHE A 263 -6.38 23.05 0.13
CA PHE A 263 -5.64 23.64 1.26
C PHE A 263 -4.33 22.91 1.54
N LEU A 264 -4.34 21.57 1.64
CA LEU A 264 -3.13 20.78 1.86
C LEU A 264 -2.10 21.01 0.73
N PHE A 265 -2.56 21.00 -0.52
CA PHE A 265 -1.68 21.20 -1.67
C PHE A 265 -1.12 22.61 -1.75
N ARG A 266 -1.95 23.65 -1.53
CA ARG A 266 -1.47 25.04 -1.45
C ARG A 266 -0.48 25.24 -0.30
N SER A 267 -0.67 24.55 0.83
CA SER A 267 0.26 24.60 1.96
C SER A 267 1.64 24.09 1.56
N ILE A 268 1.71 23.02 0.74
CA ILE A 268 2.97 22.49 0.20
C ILE A 268 3.58 23.49 -0.80
N LEU A 269 2.80 23.97 -1.77
CA LEU A 269 3.26 24.91 -2.79
C LEU A 269 3.82 26.22 -2.20
N LYS A 270 3.20 26.76 -1.13
CA LYS A 270 3.72 27.94 -0.41
C LYS A 270 5.14 27.72 0.13
N LYS A 271 5.47 26.49 0.55
CA LYS A 271 6.79 26.15 1.09
C LYS A 271 7.78 25.74 0.01
N VAL A 272 7.29 25.21 -1.12
CA VAL A 272 8.11 24.84 -2.28
C VAL A 272 7.47 25.41 -3.56
N PRO A 273 7.70 26.70 -3.88
CA PRO A 273 6.97 27.39 -4.96
C PRO A 273 7.15 26.80 -6.36
N ASN A 274 8.23 26.05 -6.58
CA ASN A 274 8.52 25.42 -7.88
C ASN A 274 7.99 23.99 -7.97
N PHE A 275 7.34 23.47 -6.93
CA PHE A 275 6.80 22.12 -6.95
C PHE A 275 5.54 22.07 -7.82
N CYS A 276 5.62 21.34 -8.93
CA CYS A 276 4.54 21.16 -9.89
C CYS A 276 4.46 19.68 -10.30
N PRO A 277 3.96 18.79 -9.42
CA PRO A 277 3.85 17.37 -9.73
C PRO A 277 2.92 17.17 -10.94
N LYS A 278 3.27 16.22 -11.81
CA LYS A 278 2.44 15.86 -12.98
C LYS A 278 1.51 14.68 -12.69
N TYR A 279 1.98 13.77 -11.85
CA TYR A 279 1.29 12.52 -11.52
C TYR A 279 0.61 12.62 -10.16
N LEU A 280 -0.61 12.11 -10.07
CA LEU A 280 -1.36 11.99 -8.82
C LEU A 280 -1.80 10.54 -8.63
N LEU A 281 -1.27 9.87 -7.61
CA LEU A 281 -1.72 8.55 -7.18
C LEU A 281 -2.62 8.68 -5.96
N ALA A 282 -3.88 8.28 -6.12
CA ALA A 282 -4.87 8.32 -5.05
C ALA A 282 -5.94 7.24 -5.26
N ASP A 283 -6.94 7.20 -4.37
CA ASP A 283 -8.16 6.41 -4.57
C ASP A 283 -9.06 7.04 -5.65
N GLY A 284 -10.33 6.64 -5.72
CA GLY A 284 -11.29 7.13 -6.71
C GLY A 284 -11.99 8.44 -6.33
N ALA A 285 -11.57 9.12 -5.25
CA ALA A 285 -12.28 10.30 -4.76
C ALA A 285 -12.00 11.55 -5.61
N ASP A 286 -13.09 12.19 -6.05
CA ASP A 286 -13.07 13.39 -6.91
C ASP A 286 -12.52 14.62 -6.22
N ALA A 287 -12.80 14.75 -4.92
CA ALA A 287 -12.28 15.82 -4.09
C ALA A 287 -10.75 15.96 -4.20
N ILE A 288 -10.03 14.82 -4.29
CA ILE A 288 -8.58 14.80 -4.42
C ILE A 288 -8.15 15.34 -5.79
N THR A 289 -8.78 14.87 -6.86
CA THR A 289 -8.47 15.30 -8.24
C THR A 289 -8.73 16.79 -8.40
N ASN A 290 -9.90 17.24 -7.97
CA ASN A 290 -10.34 18.62 -8.14
C ASN A 290 -9.50 19.57 -7.28
N GLY A 291 -9.11 19.15 -6.07
CA GLY A 291 -8.21 19.91 -5.21
C GLY A 291 -6.81 20.02 -5.81
N PHE A 292 -6.30 18.93 -6.43
CA PHE A 292 -5.01 18.94 -7.12
C PHE A 292 -5.03 19.88 -8.32
N GLU A 293 -6.07 19.78 -9.16
CA GLU A 293 -6.23 20.58 -10.37
C GLU A 293 -6.30 22.08 -10.06
N ALA A 294 -6.94 22.46 -8.95
CA ALA A 294 -7.00 23.85 -8.49
C ALA A 294 -5.63 24.44 -8.08
N VAL A 295 -4.61 23.62 -7.83
CA VAL A 295 -3.28 24.05 -7.35
C VAL A 295 -2.19 23.84 -8.39
N TYR A 296 -2.16 22.67 -9.01
CA TYR A 296 -1.08 22.23 -9.90
C TYR A 296 -1.52 22.04 -11.36
N GLY A 297 -2.82 22.20 -11.67
CA GLY A 297 -3.38 21.90 -12.98
C GLY A 297 -3.74 20.42 -13.15
N LYS A 298 -4.26 20.06 -14.34
CA LYS A 298 -4.84 18.74 -14.60
C LYS A 298 -3.82 17.62 -14.41
N PRO A 299 -4.04 16.66 -13.50
CA PRO A 299 -3.10 15.57 -13.25
C PRO A 299 -3.18 14.46 -14.29
N ILE A 300 -2.07 13.73 -14.46
CA ILE A 300 -2.10 12.33 -14.87
C ILE A 300 -2.53 11.52 -13.64
N ARG A 301 -3.83 11.20 -13.55
CA ARG A 301 -4.42 10.47 -12.40
C ARG A 301 -4.12 8.98 -12.51
N ILE A 302 -3.26 8.50 -11.62
CA ILE A 302 -3.02 7.07 -11.41
C ILE A 302 -4.05 6.59 -10.40
N MET A 303 -4.94 5.70 -10.84
CA MET A 303 -5.97 5.10 -10.01
C MET A 303 -5.40 3.92 -9.24
N CYS A 304 -5.51 3.95 -7.91
CA CYS A 304 -4.94 2.89 -7.08
C CYS A 304 -5.51 1.50 -7.43
N TRP A 305 -4.62 0.60 -7.83
CA TRP A 305 -4.95 -0.78 -8.18
C TRP A 305 -5.69 -1.53 -7.06
N ALA A 306 -5.25 -1.41 -5.80
CA ALA A 306 -5.86 -2.13 -4.69
C ALA A 306 -7.32 -1.71 -4.45
N HIS A 307 -7.68 -0.46 -4.76
CA HIS A 307 -9.08 0.02 -4.71
C HIS A 307 -9.87 -0.50 -5.91
N THR A 308 -9.27 -0.45 -7.10
CA THR A 308 -9.84 -0.97 -8.34
C THR A 308 -10.17 -2.46 -8.23
N GLU A 309 -9.19 -3.28 -7.83
CA GLU A 309 -9.34 -4.72 -7.62
C GLU A 309 -10.46 -5.05 -6.63
N ARG A 310 -10.53 -4.35 -5.50
CA ARG A 310 -11.59 -4.55 -4.50
C ARG A 310 -12.96 -4.21 -5.08
N ALA A 311 -13.09 -3.09 -5.77
CA ALA A 311 -14.36 -2.65 -6.37
C ALA A 311 -14.84 -3.63 -7.46
N VAL A 312 -13.94 -4.02 -8.37
CA VAL A 312 -14.21 -4.99 -9.44
C VAL A 312 -14.61 -6.34 -8.84
N SER A 313 -13.86 -6.86 -7.87
CA SER A 313 -14.18 -8.13 -7.19
C SER A 313 -15.54 -8.09 -6.47
N ASN A 314 -15.91 -6.94 -5.88
CA ASN A 314 -17.20 -6.77 -5.21
C ASN A 314 -18.37 -6.69 -6.18
N LYS A 315 -18.16 -6.09 -7.37
CA LYS A 315 -19.19 -5.99 -8.43
C LYS A 315 -19.30 -7.26 -9.27
N LEU A 316 -18.24 -8.06 -9.33
CA LEU A 316 -18.26 -9.39 -9.92
C LEU A 316 -19.07 -10.36 -9.04
N LYS A 317 -20.39 -10.29 -9.20
CA LYS A 317 -21.39 -11.15 -8.56
C LYS A 317 -21.86 -12.20 -9.57
N LEU A 318 -21.65 -13.47 -9.25
CA LEU A 318 -22.06 -14.61 -10.07
C LEU A 318 -23.13 -15.41 -9.29
N LYS A 319 -24.13 -16.00 -9.96
CA LYS A 319 -25.25 -16.71 -9.29
C LYS A 319 -24.91 -18.18 -8.93
N ASN A 320 -24.77 -18.53 -7.63
CA ASN A 320 -24.47 -19.88 -7.04
C ASN A 320 -23.02 -20.21 -6.62
N ASP A 321 -22.84 -21.25 -5.76
CA ASP A 321 -21.56 -21.67 -5.16
C ASP A 321 -20.51 -22.26 -6.15
N LYS A 322 -20.92 -22.75 -7.34
CA LYS A 322 -20.01 -23.18 -8.40
C LYS A 322 -19.19 -22.02 -9.02
N ASN A 323 -19.46 -20.80 -8.59
CA ASN A 323 -18.90 -19.59 -9.17
C ASN A 323 -17.60 -19.10 -8.56
N GLU A 324 -17.18 -19.66 -7.44
CA GLU A 324 -15.94 -19.21 -6.80
C GLU A 324 -14.71 -19.52 -7.68
N THR A 325 -14.70 -20.68 -8.36
CA THR A 325 -13.64 -21.03 -9.31
C THR A 325 -13.65 -20.11 -10.52
N LEU A 326 -14.83 -19.84 -11.09
CA LEU A 326 -14.99 -18.96 -12.24
C LEU A 326 -14.59 -17.52 -11.90
N LYS A 327 -15.03 -17.02 -10.74
CA LYS A 327 -14.61 -15.72 -10.21
C LYS A 327 -13.10 -15.60 -10.10
N LYS A 328 -12.44 -16.62 -9.56
CA LYS A 328 -10.97 -16.66 -9.48
C LYS A 328 -10.30 -16.63 -10.85
N GLN A 329 -10.84 -17.35 -11.84
CA GLN A 329 -10.30 -17.32 -13.20
C GLN A 329 -10.45 -15.93 -13.84
N ILE A 330 -11.61 -15.30 -13.72
CA ILE A 330 -11.84 -13.94 -14.22
C ILE A 330 -10.91 -12.95 -13.53
N MET A 331 -10.76 -13.05 -12.21
CA MET A 331 -9.86 -12.18 -11.45
C MET A 331 -8.38 -12.40 -11.80
N ASN A 332 -7.95 -13.64 -12.07
CA ASN A 332 -6.60 -13.92 -12.55
C ASN A 332 -6.34 -13.29 -13.93
N ASP A 333 -7.30 -13.41 -14.85
CA ASP A 333 -7.20 -12.76 -16.17
C ASP A 333 -7.23 -11.23 -16.05
N PHE A 334 -8.00 -10.69 -15.10
CA PHE A 334 -8.02 -9.27 -14.78
C PHE A 334 -6.67 -8.79 -14.21
N HIS A 335 -6.00 -9.61 -13.40
CA HIS A 335 -4.62 -9.34 -12.96
C HIS A 335 -3.65 -9.34 -14.14
N LEU A 336 -3.81 -10.23 -15.12
CA LEU A 336 -2.99 -10.23 -16.34
C LEU A 336 -3.26 -8.97 -17.19
N LEU A 337 -4.51 -8.52 -17.28
CA LEU A 337 -4.87 -7.26 -17.93
C LEU A 337 -4.18 -6.06 -17.26
N GLN A 338 -4.12 -6.04 -15.93
CA GLN A 338 -3.43 -5.00 -15.15
C GLN A 338 -1.93 -4.89 -15.47
N LEU A 339 -1.29 -5.98 -15.89
CA LEU A 339 0.13 -6.02 -16.25
C LEU A 339 0.43 -5.51 -17.67
N SER A 340 -0.58 -5.02 -18.39
CA SER A 340 -0.37 -4.36 -19.68
C SER A 340 0.65 -3.22 -19.55
N PHE A 341 1.61 -3.16 -20.46
CA PHE A 341 2.76 -2.26 -20.37
C PHE A 341 2.63 -0.96 -21.18
N SER A 342 1.57 -0.86 -22.00
CA SER A 342 1.24 0.32 -22.79
C SER A 342 -0.28 0.38 -23.01
N GLN A 343 -0.77 1.53 -23.47
CA GLN A 343 -2.17 1.70 -23.85
C GLN A 343 -2.58 0.74 -24.96
N THR A 344 -1.79 0.62 -26.01
CA THR A 344 -2.04 -0.31 -27.12
C THR A 344 -2.16 -1.75 -26.61
N LYS A 345 -1.22 -2.16 -25.75
CA LYS A 345 -1.25 -3.50 -25.15
C LYS A 345 -2.49 -3.69 -24.29
N PHE A 346 -2.86 -2.69 -23.49
CA PHE A 346 -4.07 -2.72 -22.67
C PHE A 346 -5.31 -2.91 -23.54
N ASN A 347 -5.47 -2.11 -24.60
CA ASN A 347 -6.61 -2.15 -25.50
C ASN A 347 -6.79 -3.54 -26.14
N ILE A 348 -5.70 -4.13 -26.66
CA ILE A 348 -5.75 -5.49 -27.25
C ILE A 348 -6.07 -6.53 -26.17
N THR A 349 -5.41 -6.46 -25.01
CA THR A 349 -5.62 -7.39 -23.90
C THR A 349 -7.07 -7.31 -23.39
N TYR A 350 -7.62 -6.09 -23.28
CA TYR A 350 -8.99 -5.86 -22.84
C TYR A 350 -10.01 -6.39 -23.85
N LYS A 351 -9.81 -6.15 -25.16
CA LYS A 351 -10.67 -6.73 -26.21
C LYS A 351 -10.72 -8.25 -26.12
N LEU A 352 -9.56 -8.89 -25.95
CA LEU A 352 -9.47 -10.36 -25.81
C LEU A 352 -10.08 -10.85 -24.50
N PHE A 353 -9.89 -10.11 -23.40
CA PHE A 353 -10.49 -10.37 -22.09
C PHE A 353 -12.02 -10.32 -22.17
N LYS A 354 -12.57 -9.23 -22.73
CA LYS A 354 -14.01 -9.04 -22.95
C LYS A 354 -14.56 -10.18 -23.81
N ARG A 355 -13.94 -10.48 -24.97
CA ARG A 355 -14.35 -11.60 -25.84
C ARG A 355 -14.36 -12.97 -25.14
N LYS A 356 -13.42 -13.22 -24.23
CA LYS A 356 -13.31 -14.47 -23.47
C LYS A 356 -14.48 -14.63 -22.49
N TRP A 357 -14.89 -13.56 -21.82
CA TRP A 357 -15.81 -13.62 -20.67
C TRP A 357 -17.23 -13.10 -20.96
N GLU A 358 -17.41 -12.15 -21.88
CA GLU A 358 -18.71 -11.51 -22.19
C GLU A 358 -19.77 -12.49 -22.71
N ARG A 359 -19.36 -13.63 -23.28
CA ARG A 359 -20.28 -14.71 -23.71
C ARG A 359 -21.02 -15.41 -22.56
N LEU A 360 -20.66 -15.11 -21.32
CA LEU A 360 -21.37 -15.59 -20.14
C LEU A 360 -22.49 -14.59 -19.83
N ASP A 361 -23.75 -14.99 -20.05
CA ASP A 361 -24.94 -14.15 -19.88
C ASP A 361 -25.01 -13.43 -18.51
N GLU A 362 -24.43 -14.04 -17.47
CA GLU A 362 -24.38 -13.46 -16.11
C GLU A 362 -23.46 -12.24 -15.97
N LEU A 363 -22.60 -11.96 -16.95
CA LEU A 363 -21.58 -10.91 -16.90
C LEU A 363 -21.94 -9.62 -17.66
N GLY A 364 -23.08 -9.56 -18.35
CA GLY A 364 -23.48 -8.36 -19.11
C GLY A 364 -23.47 -7.09 -18.26
N GLN A 365 -24.21 -7.09 -17.15
CA GLN A 365 -24.26 -5.95 -16.21
C GLN A 365 -22.90 -5.63 -15.57
N PHE A 366 -22.04 -6.64 -15.38
CA PHE A 366 -20.70 -6.43 -14.88
C PHE A 366 -19.85 -5.67 -15.91
N PHE A 367 -19.92 -6.04 -17.19
CA PHE A 367 -19.19 -5.35 -18.25
C PHE A 367 -19.71 -3.93 -18.51
N ASP A 368 -21.02 -3.70 -18.44
CA ASP A 368 -21.59 -2.35 -18.52
C ASP A 368 -21.04 -1.43 -17.41
N TYR A 369 -21.03 -1.94 -16.18
CA TYR A 369 -20.41 -1.27 -15.04
C TYR A 369 -18.90 -1.06 -15.28
N PHE A 370 -18.21 -2.10 -15.73
CA PHE A 370 -16.76 -2.09 -15.87
C PHE A 370 -16.30 -1.09 -16.94
N GLU A 371 -16.98 -1.02 -18.07
CA GLU A 371 -16.69 -0.06 -19.14
C GLU A 371 -16.96 1.37 -18.69
N LYS A 372 -18.12 1.61 -18.08
CA LYS A 372 -18.49 2.93 -17.57
C LYS A 372 -17.50 3.45 -16.53
N GLU A 373 -17.15 2.62 -15.55
CA GLU A 373 -16.35 3.06 -14.39
C GLU A 373 -14.85 2.97 -14.61
N TRP A 374 -14.35 1.97 -15.32
CA TRP A 374 -12.91 1.66 -15.35
C TRP A 374 -12.26 1.80 -16.73
N ILE A 375 -13.05 1.99 -17.81
CA ILE A 375 -12.54 2.12 -19.18
C ILE A 375 -12.80 3.53 -19.75
N HIS A 376 -14.02 4.03 -19.62
CA HIS A 376 -14.46 5.29 -20.23
C HIS A 376 -14.58 6.45 -19.21
N SER A 377 -13.97 6.30 -18.04
CA SER A 377 -13.96 7.33 -16.99
C SER A 377 -12.55 7.82 -16.66
N LYS A 378 -12.47 8.84 -15.82
CA LYS A 378 -11.22 9.33 -15.22
C LYS A 378 -10.49 8.31 -14.35
N ASN A 379 -11.13 7.21 -13.94
CA ASN A 379 -10.53 6.16 -13.13
C ASN A 379 -9.73 5.15 -13.96
N PHE A 380 -9.62 5.35 -15.27
CA PHE A 380 -8.96 4.45 -16.22
C PHE A 380 -7.48 4.10 -15.90
N GLY A 381 -6.76 4.98 -15.20
CA GLY A 381 -5.31 4.87 -14.98
C GLY A 381 -4.84 3.82 -13.96
N TRP A 382 -5.32 2.57 -14.01
CA TRP A 382 -5.07 1.53 -13.00
C TRP A 382 -4.11 0.40 -13.43
N PHE A 383 -3.72 0.33 -14.70
CA PHE A 383 -2.78 -0.68 -15.21
C PHE A 383 -1.32 -0.19 -15.15
N GLU A 384 -0.35 -1.11 -15.07
CA GLU A 384 1.07 -0.79 -14.86
C GLU A 384 1.66 0.13 -15.93
N GLY A 385 1.27 -0.09 -17.19
CA GLY A 385 1.72 0.68 -18.35
C GLY A 385 1.14 2.08 -18.46
N PHE A 386 0.20 2.49 -17.60
CA PHE A 386 -0.44 3.80 -17.69
C PHE A 386 0.51 4.93 -17.33
N SER A 387 1.39 4.71 -16.36
CA SER A 387 2.40 5.69 -15.93
C SER A 387 3.72 4.99 -15.59
N PRO A 388 4.47 4.52 -16.62
CA PRO A 388 5.72 3.79 -16.43
C PRO A 388 6.72 4.59 -15.60
N GLY A 389 7.36 3.94 -14.62
CA GLY A 389 8.26 4.61 -13.69
C GLY A 389 7.61 5.07 -12.37
N TYR A 390 6.29 4.95 -12.25
CA TYR A 390 5.53 5.25 -11.03
C TYR A 390 4.73 4.02 -10.57
N PRO A 391 4.41 3.90 -9.27
CA PRO A 391 3.59 2.80 -8.78
C PRO A 391 2.11 2.96 -9.18
N SER A 392 1.48 1.85 -9.51
CA SER A 392 0.03 1.70 -9.73
C SER A 392 -0.78 1.53 -8.44
N THR A 393 -0.12 1.36 -7.29
CA THR A 393 -0.76 1.08 -5.99
C THR A 393 -0.25 1.99 -4.88
N ASN A 394 -1.15 2.40 -3.99
CA ASN A 394 -0.85 3.22 -2.82
C ASN A 394 -0.40 2.39 -1.59
N ASN A 395 -0.07 1.10 -1.75
CA ASN A 395 0.33 0.20 -0.65
C ASN A 395 1.39 0.79 0.29
N ALA A 396 2.38 1.51 -0.23
CA ALA A 396 3.45 2.11 0.58
C ALA A 396 2.92 3.23 1.51
N LEU A 397 1.93 3.99 1.05
CA LEU A 397 1.22 4.98 1.86
C LEU A 397 0.28 4.28 2.86
N GLU A 398 -0.43 3.22 2.46
CA GLU A 398 -1.26 2.45 3.39
C GLU A 398 -0.42 1.81 4.51
N ALA A 399 0.79 1.32 4.19
CA ALA A 399 1.75 0.85 5.19
C ALA A 399 2.18 1.96 6.17
N THR A 400 2.31 3.19 5.68
CA THR A 400 2.59 4.37 6.53
C THR A 400 1.40 4.70 7.42
N ASN A 401 0.18 4.69 6.89
CA ASN A 401 -1.06 4.84 7.67
C ASN A 401 -1.18 3.78 8.76
N ASN A 402 -0.86 2.53 8.43
CA ASN A 402 -0.82 1.43 9.38
C ASN A 402 0.27 1.61 10.44
N SER A 403 1.42 2.19 10.08
CA SER A 403 2.50 2.52 11.03
C SER A 403 2.06 3.60 12.02
N ILE A 404 1.38 4.66 11.57
CA ILE A 404 0.79 5.68 12.46
C ILE A 404 -0.10 5.02 13.50
N LYS A 405 -1.05 4.21 13.03
CA LYS A 405 -2.00 3.52 13.90
C LYS A 405 -1.30 2.56 14.84
N LYS A 406 -0.35 1.73 14.39
CA LYS A 406 0.23 0.67 15.22
C LYS A 406 1.35 1.16 16.14
N VAL A 407 2.21 2.04 15.65
CA VAL A 407 3.48 2.43 16.30
C VAL A 407 3.37 3.78 16.99
N HIS A 408 2.66 4.73 16.40
CA HIS A 408 2.64 6.11 16.90
C HIS A 408 1.44 6.41 17.80
N THR A 409 0.31 5.71 17.59
CA THR A 409 -0.89 5.86 18.43
C THR A 409 -1.31 4.58 19.13
N PHE A 410 -0.63 3.45 18.86
CA PHE A 410 -0.90 2.15 19.48
C PHE A 410 -2.37 1.70 19.35
N LYS A 411 -2.99 2.06 18.24
CA LYS A 411 -4.41 1.86 17.88
C LYS A 411 -5.38 2.55 18.85
N GLU A 412 -4.89 3.43 19.70
CA GLU A 412 -5.74 4.31 20.49
C GLU A 412 -6.08 5.56 19.68
N ARG A 413 -7.29 6.09 19.91
CA ARG A 413 -7.66 7.41 19.44
C ARG A 413 -7.13 8.46 20.41
N ILE A 414 -6.38 9.42 19.91
CA ILE A 414 -5.74 10.48 20.70
C ILE A 414 -6.65 11.72 20.65
N PRO A 415 -6.90 12.42 21.77
CA PRO A 415 -7.61 13.69 21.74
C PRO A 415 -6.95 14.69 20.80
N PHE A 416 -7.75 15.46 20.05
CA PHE A 416 -7.27 16.36 19.01
C PHE A 416 -6.11 17.28 19.45
N SER A 417 -6.27 18.01 20.56
CA SER A 417 -5.22 18.88 21.13
C SER A 417 -3.89 18.16 21.35
N GLN A 418 -3.96 16.96 21.94
CA GLN A 418 -2.79 16.13 22.23
C GLN A 418 -2.17 15.55 20.95
N PHE A 419 -3.01 15.30 19.95
CA PHE A 419 -2.58 14.77 18.68
C PHE A 419 -1.78 15.80 17.87
N LEU A 420 -2.09 17.11 17.97
CA LEU A 420 -1.30 18.17 17.34
C LEU A 420 0.18 18.12 17.79
N GLU A 421 0.42 17.96 19.10
CA GLU A 421 1.79 17.84 19.62
C GLU A 421 2.43 16.49 19.28
N ARG A 422 1.65 15.40 19.32
CA ARG A 422 2.13 14.07 18.90
C ARG A 422 2.57 14.09 17.44
N LEU A 423 1.85 14.80 16.58
CA LEU A 423 2.11 14.86 15.14
C LEU A 423 3.48 15.48 14.85
N LYS A 424 3.88 16.52 15.60
CA LYS A 424 5.22 17.12 15.49
C LYS A 424 6.33 16.08 15.76
N ILE A 425 6.15 15.22 16.76
CA ILE A 425 7.08 14.14 17.10
C ILE A 425 7.12 13.07 15.99
N ILE A 426 5.96 12.69 15.44
CA ILE A 426 5.87 11.74 14.33
C ILE A 426 6.65 12.25 13.12
N LEU A 427 6.42 13.52 12.75
CA LEU A 427 7.08 14.18 11.63
C LEU A 427 8.59 14.27 11.84
N ASN A 428 9.04 14.63 13.04
CA ASN A 428 10.47 14.65 13.35
C ASN A 428 11.13 13.28 13.18
N ARG A 429 10.52 12.23 13.74
CA ARG A 429 11.02 10.87 13.54
C ARG A 429 11.07 10.48 12.07
N TRP A 430 10.00 10.75 11.32
CA TRP A 430 9.97 10.48 9.87
C TRP A 430 11.04 11.24 9.10
N SER A 431 11.35 12.46 9.52
CA SER A 431 12.39 13.30 8.94
C SER A 431 13.79 12.72 9.21
N VAL A 432 14.07 12.34 10.46
CA VAL A 432 15.33 11.69 10.86
C VAL A 432 15.53 10.33 10.20
N ASP A 433 14.47 9.52 10.11
CA ASP A 433 14.53 8.21 9.45
C ASP A 433 14.99 8.37 7.99
N ARG A 434 14.60 9.45 7.30
CA ARG A 434 14.95 9.74 5.89
C ARG A 434 16.40 10.19 5.69
N GLN A 435 17.10 10.47 6.78
CA GLN A 435 18.53 10.78 6.78
C GLN A 435 19.39 9.59 7.24
N THR A 436 18.78 8.55 7.81
CA THR A 436 19.50 7.48 8.49
C THR A 436 19.19 6.09 7.94
N ILE A 437 17.92 5.66 8.01
CA ILE A 437 17.52 4.26 7.76
C ILE A 437 16.58 4.08 6.56
N ARG A 438 15.86 5.14 6.16
CA ARG A 438 14.88 5.18 5.06
C ARG A 438 15.31 6.22 4.03
N LEU A 439 16.56 6.11 3.60
CA LEU A 439 17.15 6.99 2.59
C LEU A 439 16.33 6.98 1.30
N PHE A 440 16.31 8.11 0.62
CA PHE A 440 15.58 8.24 -0.64
C PHE A 440 16.33 7.53 -1.78
N ALA A 441 15.74 6.49 -2.36
CA ALA A 441 16.34 5.76 -3.48
C ALA A 441 16.26 6.58 -4.77
N SER A 442 17.39 7.12 -5.23
CA SER A 442 17.47 7.89 -6.50
C SER A 442 17.59 7.02 -7.75
N VAL A 443 17.85 5.73 -7.57
CA VAL A 443 17.87 4.68 -8.59
C VAL A 443 17.35 3.39 -7.94
N PRO A 444 16.78 2.45 -8.71
CA PRO A 444 16.27 1.21 -8.13
C PRO A 444 17.41 0.34 -7.60
N VAL A 445 17.17 -0.30 -6.46
CA VAL A 445 18.07 -1.27 -5.83
C VAL A 445 17.84 -2.66 -6.44
N ILE A 446 18.93 -3.33 -6.78
CA ILE A 446 18.87 -4.67 -7.36
C ILE A 446 18.83 -5.70 -6.23
N SER A 447 17.74 -6.44 -6.14
CA SER A 447 17.56 -7.51 -5.15
C SER A 447 18.46 -8.72 -5.42
N ASP A 448 18.73 -9.51 -4.38
CA ASP A 448 19.47 -10.77 -4.53
C ASP A 448 18.76 -11.76 -5.46
N SER A 449 17.42 -11.80 -5.42
CA SER A 449 16.64 -12.64 -6.33
C SER A 449 16.78 -12.21 -7.79
N CYS A 450 16.85 -10.90 -8.07
CA CYS A 450 17.09 -10.39 -9.42
C CYS A 450 18.47 -10.83 -9.95
N TRP A 451 19.51 -10.77 -9.11
CA TRP A 451 20.83 -11.27 -9.47
C TRP A 451 20.84 -12.77 -9.78
N LEU A 452 20.28 -13.59 -8.88
CA LEU A 452 20.24 -15.04 -9.05
C LEU A 452 19.45 -15.44 -10.31
N ASN A 453 18.29 -14.82 -10.54
CA ASN A 453 17.47 -15.07 -11.72
C ASN A 453 18.16 -14.63 -13.01
N ALA A 454 18.92 -13.53 -12.99
CA ALA A 454 19.70 -13.10 -14.15
C ALA A 454 20.83 -14.10 -14.49
N ILE A 455 21.49 -14.67 -13.49
CA ILE A 455 22.50 -15.72 -13.68
C ILE A 455 21.86 -16.96 -14.33
N GLU A 456 20.75 -17.47 -13.76
CA GLU A 456 20.02 -18.61 -14.33
C GLU A 456 19.55 -18.33 -15.77
N TYR A 457 19.09 -17.11 -16.04
CA TYR A 457 18.65 -16.72 -17.36
C TYR A 457 19.81 -16.71 -18.37
N LEU A 458 21.00 -16.22 -17.98
CA LEU A 458 22.20 -16.24 -18.82
C LEU A 458 22.68 -17.67 -19.13
N GLU A 459 22.53 -18.62 -18.19
CA GLU A 459 22.87 -20.03 -18.42
C GLU A 459 22.03 -20.66 -19.53
N LYS A 460 20.80 -20.17 -19.73
CA LYS A 460 19.90 -20.59 -20.83
C LYS A 460 20.30 -20.03 -22.19
N LYS A 461 21.31 -19.15 -22.26
CA LYS A 461 21.81 -18.50 -23.48
C LYS A 461 20.69 -17.81 -24.27
N PRO A 462 20.08 -16.77 -23.71
CA PRO A 462 18.96 -16.09 -24.33
C PRO A 462 19.39 -15.41 -25.64
N ILE A 463 18.45 -15.27 -26.55
CA ILE A 463 18.64 -14.52 -27.78
C ILE A 463 18.52 -13.04 -27.44
N ILE A 464 19.51 -12.24 -27.86
CA ILE A 464 19.53 -10.79 -27.69
C ILE A 464 19.74 -10.16 -29.06
N LYS A 465 18.75 -9.39 -29.55
CA LYS A 465 18.82 -8.64 -30.82
C LYS A 465 18.73 -7.15 -30.51
N TYR A 466 19.69 -6.36 -31.00
CA TYR A 466 19.58 -4.89 -30.97
C TYR A 466 18.87 -4.43 -32.24
N VAL A 467 17.90 -3.55 -32.10
CA VAL A 467 17.14 -2.95 -33.19
C VAL A 467 17.49 -1.46 -33.23
N GLU A 468 18.28 -1.08 -34.24
CA GLU A 468 18.85 0.27 -34.36
C GLU A 468 17.79 1.33 -34.65
N SER A 469 16.75 1.01 -35.41
CA SER A 469 15.67 1.96 -35.77
C SER A 469 14.92 2.48 -34.55
N GLU A 470 14.69 1.61 -33.56
CA GLU A 470 13.93 1.91 -32.34
C GLU A 470 14.81 2.19 -31.12
N ASP A 471 16.13 1.99 -31.24
CA ASP A 471 17.11 2.03 -30.14
C ASP A 471 16.70 1.15 -28.94
N VAL A 472 16.37 -0.11 -29.22
CA VAL A 472 15.95 -1.09 -28.20
C VAL A 472 16.66 -2.44 -28.34
N TYR A 473 16.71 -3.17 -27.23
CA TYR A 473 17.14 -4.57 -27.19
C TYR A 473 15.91 -5.47 -27.05
N LEU A 474 15.84 -6.50 -27.88
CA LEU A 474 14.88 -7.58 -27.80
C LEU A 474 15.54 -8.79 -27.16
N LEU A 475 14.88 -9.38 -26.16
CA LEU A 475 15.33 -10.58 -25.47
C LEU A 475 14.25 -11.66 -25.52
N SER A 476 14.67 -12.91 -25.74
CA SER A 476 13.81 -14.09 -25.64
C SER A 476 14.62 -15.31 -25.20
N SER A 477 14.01 -16.18 -24.40
CA SER A 477 14.57 -17.50 -24.06
C SER A 477 14.25 -18.58 -25.11
N SER A 478 13.38 -18.25 -26.06
CA SER A 478 12.84 -19.14 -27.08
C SER A 478 13.15 -18.58 -28.46
N ASN A 479 13.14 -19.43 -29.49
CA ASN A 479 13.19 -18.93 -30.86
C ASN A 479 11.83 -18.28 -31.19
N VAL A 480 11.80 -16.96 -31.30
CA VAL A 480 10.60 -16.16 -31.58
C VAL A 480 10.91 -15.21 -32.73
N ASP A 481 9.94 -15.00 -33.61
CA ASP A 481 10.02 -13.98 -34.64
C ASP A 481 9.84 -12.59 -34.01
N PHE A 482 10.95 -11.88 -33.88
CA PHE A 482 11.00 -10.53 -33.33
C PHE A 482 10.39 -9.46 -34.24
N GLU A 483 10.45 -9.65 -35.56
CA GLU A 483 9.88 -8.69 -36.51
C GLU A 483 8.36 -8.76 -36.47
N MET A 484 7.81 -9.96 -36.54
CA MET A 484 6.37 -10.17 -36.34
C MET A 484 5.87 -9.66 -34.99
N TYR A 485 6.67 -9.76 -33.92
CA TYR A 485 6.30 -9.22 -32.61
C TYR A 485 6.23 -7.70 -32.61
N LEU A 486 7.18 -7.02 -33.27
CA LEU A 486 7.17 -5.56 -33.37
C LEU A 486 6.01 -5.09 -34.26
N ASP A 487 5.79 -5.71 -35.42
CA ASP A 487 4.67 -5.40 -36.31
C ASP A 487 3.31 -5.54 -35.58
N MET A 488 3.19 -6.50 -34.67
CA MET A 488 2.01 -6.66 -33.83
C MET A 488 1.81 -5.49 -32.87
N LEU A 489 2.89 -4.92 -32.34
CA LEU A 489 2.83 -3.77 -31.43
C LEU A 489 2.54 -2.45 -32.17
N ASP A 490 2.99 -2.34 -33.42
CA ASP A 490 2.75 -1.21 -34.32
C ASP A 490 1.37 -1.26 -35.01
N CYS A 491 0.62 -2.36 -34.83
CA CYS A 491 -0.76 -2.45 -35.30
C CYS A 491 -1.62 -1.37 -34.60
N ASP A 492 -2.12 -0.42 -35.40
CA ASP A 492 -2.92 0.74 -34.98
C ASP A 492 -4.36 0.39 -34.55
N GLN A 493 -5.20 1.38 -34.24
CA GLN A 493 -6.60 1.23 -33.76
C GLN A 493 -7.47 0.23 -34.55
N ASP A 494 -7.12 -0.13 -35.79
CA ASP A 494 -7.75 -1.19 -36.56
C ASP A 494 -7.62 -2.60 -35.93
N CYS A 495 -6.70 -2.84 -34.97
CA CYS A 495 -6.72 -4.06 -34.15
C CYS A 495 -7.94 -4.15 -33.20
N LEU A 496 -8.65 -3.05 -32.97
CA LEU A 496 -9.94 -3.06 -32.26
C LEU A 496 -11.10 -3.47 -33.18
N SER A 497 -10.97 -3.31 -34.50
CA SER A 497 -11.95 -3.82 -35.45
C SER A 497 -11.99 -5.36 -35.49
N ASN A 498 -13.11 -5.96 -35.86
CA ASN A 498 -13.22 -7.41 -36.09
C ASN A 498 -12.46 -7.88 -37.35
N SER A 499 -11.64 -7.02 -37.98
CA SER A 499 -10.95 -7.29 -39.25
C SER A 499 -9.44 -7.44 -39.13
N CYS A 500 -8.86 -7.24 -37.95
CA CYS A 500 -7.42 -7.41 -37.74
C CYS A 500 -7.02 -8.88 -37.76
N GLU A 501 -6.31 -9.29 -38.81
CA GLU A 501 -5.81 -10.65 -38.99
C GLU A 501 -4.98 -11.13 -37.79
N PHE A 502 -4.16 -10.24 -37.20
CA PHE A 502 -3.32 -10.60 -36.05
C PHE A 502 -4.13 -10.93 -34.79
N THR A 503 -5.02 -10.04 -34.35
CA THR A 503 -5.72 -10.20 -33.05
C THR A 503 -6.94 -11.11 -33.12
N ASN A 504 -7.51 -11.32 -34.32
CA ASN A 504 -8.67 -12.19 -34.49
C ASN A 504 -8.36 -13.64 -34.10
N ASP A 505 -7.16 -14.13 -34.46
CA ASP A 505 -6.75 -15.53 -34.29
C ASP A 505 -6.23 -15.86 -32.88
N PHE A 506 -5.90 -14.86 -32.06
CA PHE A 506 -5.39 -15.10 -30.70
C PHE A 506 -6.51 -15.28 -29.68
N SER A 507 -6.50 -16.38 -28.92
CA SER A 507 -7.19 -16.38 -27.63
C SER A 507 -6.46 -15.46 -26.64
N PHE A 508 -7.17 -15.00 -25.60
CA PHE A 508 -6.55 -14.23 -24.51
C PHE A 508 -5.29 -14.93 -23.97
N ASP A 509 -5.37 -16.22 -23.67
CA ASP A 509 -4.27 -16.98 -23.07
C ASP A 509 -3.06 -17.08 -24.02
N LYS A 510 -3.29 -17.37 -25.31
CA LYS A 510 -2.21 -17.44 -26.31
C LYS A 510 -1.54 -16.08 -26.51
N PHE A 511 -2.31 -15.00 -26.46
CA PHE A 511 -1.76 -13.65 -26.57
C PHE A 511 -0.89 -13.28 -25.37
N ILE A 512 -1.32 -13.64 -24.15
CA ILE A 512 -0.50 -13.43 -22.95
C ILE A 512 0.79 -14.25 -23.04
N GLU A 513 0.72 -15.52 -23.42
CA GLU A 513 1.90 -16.39 -23.59
C GLU A 513 2.89 -15.81 -24.63
N TYR A 514 2.40 -15.43 -25.80
CA TYR A 514 3.22 -14.85 -26.85
C TYR A 514 3.85 -13.53 -26.39
N ASN A 515 3.09 -12.68 -25.71
CA ASN A 515 3.61 -11.45 -25.13
C ASN A 515 4.66 -11.69 -24.05
N ASP A 516 4.50 -12.77 -23.28
CA ASP A 516 5.44 -13.14 -22.25
C ASP A 516 6.73 -13.79 -22.80
N SER A 517 6.77 -14.08 -24.10
CA SER A 517 7.95 -14.66 -24.76
C SER A 517 9.02 -13.63 -25.17
N VAL A 518 8.65 -12.39 -25.44
CA VAL A 518 9.56 -11.33 -25.91
C VAL A 518 9.66 -10.18 -24.91
N ARG A 519 10.87 -9.67 -24.70
CA ARG A 519 11.14 -8.52 -23.82
C ARG A 519 11.87 -7.43 -24.56
N ILE A 520 11.29 -6.23 -24.52
CA ILE A 520 11.88 -5.00 -25.05
C ILE A 520 12.54 -4.24 -23.90
N VAL A 521 13.81 -3.89 -24.07
CA VAL A 521 14.60 -3.08 -23.15
C VAL A 521 15.10 -1.83 -23.87
N LYS A 522 14.67 -0.66 -23.40
CA LYS A 522 15.23 0.63 -23.81
C LYS A 522 16.37 0.98 -22.86
N TYR A 523 17.60 0.81 -23.34
CA TYR A 523 18.80 0.86 -22.51
C TYR A 523 19.33 2.29 -22.35
N ASN A 524 19.53 2.73 -21.11
CA ASN A 524 20.09 4.05 -20.83
C ASN A 524 21.61 3.96 -20.65
N VAL A 525 22.37 4.33 -21.68
CA VAL A 525 23.85 4.22 -21.69
C VAL A 525 24.51 5.02 -20.55
N ASN A 526 23.95 6.18 -20.18
CA ASN A 526 24.53 7.04 -19.14
C ASN A 526 24.21 6.57 -17.72
N LYS A 527 23.04 5.95 -17.53
CA LYS A 527 22.52 5.51 -16.23
C LYS A 527 21.71 4.24 -16.41
N TRP A 528 22.39 3.12 -16.62
CA TRP A 528 21.73 1.86 -17.00
C TRP A 528 20.68 1.36 -16.01
N LYS A 529 20.81 1.67 -14.71
CA LYS A 529 19.79 1.33 -13.70
C LYS A 529 18.46 2.07 -13.90
N LEU A 530 18.46 3.14 -14.70
CA LEU A 530 17.28 3.88 -15.11
C LEU A 530 16.82 3.48 -16.54
N SER A 531 17.31 2.36 -17.07
CA SER A 531 16.77 1.77 -18.30
C SER A 531 15.32 1.35 -18.09
N LYS A 532 14.59 1.16 -19.19
CA LYS A 532 13.19 0.74 -19.18
C LYS A 532 13.04 -0.64 -19.78
N CYS A 533 12.08 -1.42 -19.29
CA CYS A 533 11.74 -2.74 -19.82
C CYS A 533 10.23 -2.93 -19.83
N ILE A 534 9.70 -3.77 -20.70
CA ILE A 534 8.26 -4.09 -20.76
C ILE A 534 7.86 -5.32 -19.92
N CYS A 535 8.76 -5.86 -19.10
CA CYS A 535 8.46 -7.05 -18.30
C CYS A 535 7.69 -6.71 -17.02
N LYS A 536 6.88 -7.65 -16.53
CA LYS A 536 6.13 -7.50 -15.26
C LYS A 536 7.01 -7.08 -14.09
N ASP A 537 8.21 -7.65 -13.97
CA ASP A 537 9.11 -7.38 -12.85
C ASP A 537 9.63 -5.93 -12.89
N TYR A 538 9.89 -5.39 -14.08
CA TYR A 538 10.24 -3.98 -14.22
C TYR A 538 9.10 -3.08 -13.78
N PHE A 539 7.86 -3.39 -14.15
CA PHE A 539 6.74 -2.59 -13.69
C PHE A 539 6.56 -2.66 -12.18
N LYS A 540 6.94 -3.75 -11.50
CA LYS A 540 6.88 -3.86 -10.05
C LYS A 540 8.06 -3.19 -9.35
N ASP A 541 9.29 -3.35 -9.85
CA ASP A 541 10.52 -2.99 -9.12
C ASP A 541 11.37 -1.88 -9.80
N LEU A 542 10.95 -1.39 -10.98
CA LEU A 542 11.69 -0.46 -11.84
C LEU A 542 13.07 -0.94 -12.30
N ILE A 543 13.42 -2.19 -11.98
CA ILE A 543 14.60 -2.91 -12.45
C ILE A 543 14.21 -4.37 -12.66
N CYS A 544 14.87 -5.06 -13.58
CA CYS A 544 14.58 -6.46 -13.85
C CYS A 544 15.80 -7.18 -14.41
N ILE A 545 15.68 -8.51 -14.52
CA ILE A 545 16.73 -9.36 -15.07
C ILE A 545 17.13 -8.94 -16.49
N HIS A 546 16.19 -8.49 -17.33
CA HIS A 546 16.47 -8.14 -18.72
C HIS A 546 17.37 -6.91 -18.83
N ILE A 547 17.12 -5.88 -18.03
CA ILE A 547 17.99 -4.69 -17.96
C ILE A 547 19.38 -5.10 -17.47
N LEU A 548 19.43 -5.97 -16.45
CA LEU A 548 20.67 -6.44 -15.86
C LEU A 548 21.50 -7.27 -16.87
N ILE A 549 20.85 -8.11 -17.68
CA ILE A 549 21.49 -8.90 -18.73
C ILE A 549 22.12 -8.00 -19.79
N ILE A 550 21.40 -6.96 -20.25
CA ILE A 550 21.98 -6.01 -21.21
C ILE A 550 23.17 -5.27 -20.58
N ALA A 551 23.07 -4.86 -19.31
CA ALA A 551 24.17 -4.21 -18.61
C ALA A 551 25.41 -5.12 -18.45
N LEU A 552 25.21 -6.41 -18.16
CA LEU A 552 26.29 -7.40 -18.11
C LEU A 552 26.91 -7.63 -19.50
N SER A 553 26.09 -7.72 -20.54
CA SER A 553 26.55 -7.86 -21.93
C SER A 553 27.38 -6.65 -22.40
N LYS A 554 26.97 -5.44 -21.99
CA LYS A 554 27.66 -4.17 -22.27
C LYS A 554 28.85 -3.90 -21.36
N LYS A 555 29.04 -4.69 -20.31
CA LYS A 555 30.07 -4.52 -19.27
C LYS A 555 29.90 -3.26 -18.42
N ASP A 556 28.69 -2.69 -18.36
CA ASP A 556 28.31 -1.59 -17.47
C ASP A 556 28.01 -2.06 -16.04
N SER A 557 27.98 -3.39 -15.85
CA SER A 557 27.95 -4.06 -14.55
C SER A 557 28.75 -5.36 -14.61
N SER A 558 29.16 -5.87 -13.46
CA SER A 558 29.69 -7.23 -13.28
C SER A 558 28.85 -7.99 -12.25
N ILE A 559 28.86 -9.33 -12.33
CA ILE A 559 28.22 -10.17 -11.32
C ILE A 559 29.00 -10.02 -10.00
N PRO A 560 28.36 -9.63 -8.89
CA PRO A 560 29.04 -9.53 -7.60
C PRO A 560 29.65 -10.87 -7.16
N GLU A 561 30.85 -10.81 -6.58
CA GLU A 561 31.63 -12.00 -6.19
C GLU A 561 30.85 -12.96 -5.29
N LYS A 562 29.99 -12.43 -4.40
CA LYS A 562 29.15 -13.24 -3.50
C LYS A 562 28.22 -14.24 -4.21
N TYR A 563 27.92 -14.04 -5.50
CA TYR A 563 27.13 -14.98 -6.30
C TYR A 563 27.99 -15.89 -7.18
N LEU A 564 29.28 -15.57 -7.32
CA LEU A 564 30.28 -16.42 -7.96
C LEU A 564 30.92 -17.37 -6.94
N ASP A 565 30.82 -17.05 -5.65
CA ASP A 565 31.30 -17.85 -4.56
C ASP A 565 30.54 -19.18 -4.51
N SER A 566 31.27 -20.27 -4.69
CA SER A 566 30.75 -21.62 -4.64
C SER A 566 31.60 -22.41 -3.66
N LEU A 567 30.95 -23.20 -2.80
CA LEU A 567 31.66 -24.09 -1.89
C LEU A 567 32.54 -25.03 -2.73
N ILE A 568 33.83 -25.15 -2.35
CA ILE A 568 34.74 -26.12 -2.95
C ILE A 568 34.18 -27.52 -2.68
N GLY A 569 33.49 -28.07 -3.67
CA GLY A 569 32.90 -29.39 -3.59
C GLY A 569 33.99 -30.45 -3.43
N SER A 570 33.69 -31.51 -2.69
CA SER A 570 34.58 -32.66 -2.63
C SER A 570 34.68 -33.28 -4.03
N LYS A 571 35.90 -33.51 -4.52
CA LYS A 571 36.12 -34.24 -5.78
C LYS A 571 35.33 -35.55 -5.74
N PRO A 572 34.42 -35.82 -6.68
CA PRO A 572 33.65 -37.06 -6.68
C PRO A 572 34.62 -38.23 -6.68
N ARG A 573 34.44 -39.16 -5.72
CA ARG A 573 35.29 -40.34 -5.60
C ARG A 573 35.29 -41.09 -6.93
N ARG A 574 36.47 -41.48 -7.43
CA ARG A 574 36.60 -42.30 -8.64
C ARG A 574 35.90 -43.65 -8.41
N GLY A 575 34.65 -43.73 -8.84
CA GLY A 575 33.84 -44.95 -8.83
C GLY A 575 32.84 -44.87 -9.97
N LYS A 576 32.59 -46.01 -10.64
CA LYS A 576 31.62 -46.12 -11.74
C LYS A 576 30.30 -45.45 -11.33
N LYS A 577 29.82 -44.48 -12.11
CA LYS A 577 28.44 -44.00 -12.01
C LYS A 577 27.54 -45.24 -12.10
N LYS A 578 26.82 -45.59 -11.03
CA LYS A 578 25.74 -46.57 -11.11
C LYS A 578 24.74 -46.01 -12.13
N LYS A 579 24.49 -46.73 -13.23
CA LYS A 579 23.36 -46.46 -14.10
C LYS A 579 22.11 -46.53 -13.22
N ILE A 580 21.49 -45.39 -12.95
CA ILE A 580 20.15 -45.33 -12.40
C ILE A 580 19.24 -45.73 -13.57
N GLY A 581 18.65 -46.92 -13.48
CA GLY A 581 17.64 -47.38 -14.44
C GLY A 581 16.36 -46.55 -14.31
N PRO A 582 15.51 -46.53 -15.36
CA PRO A 582 14.28 -45.76 -15.36
C PRO A 582 13.33 -46.34 -14.31
N TRP A 583 13.01 -45.56 -13.29
CA TRP A 583 11.91 -45.87 -12.38
C TRP A 583 10.61 -45.41 -13.05
N TYR A 584 9.97 -46.35 -13.74
CA TYR A 584 8.54 -46.32 -14.06
C TYR A 584 7.73 -46.64 -12.80
N ASP A 585 6.55 -45.99 -12.71
CA ASP A 585 5.33 -46.32 -11.97
C ASP A 585 5.38 -47.34 -10.82
N ARG A 586 4.85 -46.92 -9.66
CA ARG A 586 3.78 -47.67 -8.96
C ARG A 586 3.18 -46.87 -7.77
N ASN A 587 1.85 -46.72 -7.89
CA ASN A 587 0.79 -46.48 -6.91
C ASN A 587 0.63 -45.09 -6.30
#